data_AF-A0A3P7ITR9-F1
#
_entry.id   AF-A0A3P7ITR9-F1
#
_cell.length_a   1.000
_cell.length_b   1.000
_cell.length_c   1.000
_cell.angle_alpha   90.00
_cell.angle_beta   90.00
_cell.angle_gamma   90.00
#
_symmetry.space_group_name_H-M   'P 1'
#
loop_
_entity.id
_entity.type
_entity.pdbx_description
1 polymer ?
#
loop_
_entity_poly.entity_id
_entity_poly.type
_entity_poly.pdbx_seq_one_letter_code
_entity_poly.pdbx_strand_id
1 'polypeptide(L)'
;MDAFANDSMIKIGALLDEGLLLDVKARKVMGKELRNYETQAIVFEDKGLEVARISRIGDYISRRLNITVDSGEFLRMVYVETNVDRVLARTIDNLLDGKDVPKCLREAVRGSDLV
;
A
#
# COMPACT_ATOMS: atom_id res chain seq x y z
N MET A 1 3.31 10.02 -13.78
CA MET A 1 2.35 9.37 -12.85
C MET A 1 2.44 7.85 -12.91
N ASP A 2 2.38 7.23 -14.10
CA ASP A 2 2.46 5.76 -14.22
C ASP A 2 3.75 5.19 -13.63
N ALA A 3 4.89 5.84 -13.87
CA ALA A 3 6.17 5.47 -13.27
C ALA A 3 6.12 5.47 -11.73
N PHE A 4 5.55 6.50 -11.10
CA PHE A 4 5.44 6.59 -9.63
C PHE A 4 4.52 5.50 -9.07
N ALA A 5 3.37 5.27 -9.70
CA ALA A 5 2.45 4.22 -9.27
C ALA A 5 3.08 2.82 -9.43
N ASN A 6 3.83 2.59 -10.51
CA ASN A 6 4.54 1.34 -10.74
C ASN A 6 5.70 1.15 -9.75
N ASP A 7 6.49 2.19 -9.48
CA ASP A 7 7.56 2.16 -8.48
C ASP A 7 7.00 1.90 -7.07
N SER A 8 5.90 2.58 -6.70
CA SER A 8 5.20 2.35 -5.44
C SER A 8 4.71 0.90 -5.32
N MET A 9 4.16 0.34 -6.40
CA MET A 9 3.71 -1.05 -6.45
C MET A 9 4.87 -2.02 -6.22
N ILE A 10 6.01 -1.82 -6.88
CA ILE A 10 7.19 -2.68 -6.71
C ILE A 10 7.70 -2.61 -5.27
N LYS A 11 7.87 -1.40 -4.73
CA LYS A 11 8.41 -1.19 -3.38
C LYS A 11 7.50 -1.74 -2.28
N ILE A 12 6.19 -1.50 -2.40
CA ILE A 12 5.21 -1.98 -1.40
C ILE A 12 5.06 -3.50 -1.51
N GLY A 13 5.02 -4.04 -2.72
CA GLY A 13 5.02 -5.49 -2.93
C GLY A 13 6.22 -6.16 -2.27
N ALA A 14 7.43 -5.67 -2.54
CA ALA A 14 8.66 -6.21 -1.93
C ALA A 14 8.67 -6.06 -0.40
N LEU A 15 8.20 -4.94 0.15
CA LEU A 15 8.14 -4.74 1.59
C LEU A 15 7.17 -5.73 2.27
N LEU A 16 5.99 -5.94 1.67
CA LEU A 16 4.97 -6.83 2.24
C LEU A 16 5.35 -8.31 2.08
N ASP A 17 5.85 -8.71 0.91
CA ASP A 17 6.25 -10.08 0.61
C ASP A 17 7.58 -10.44 1.27
N GLU A 18 8.69 -9.88 0.80
CA GLU A 18 10.02 -10.24 1.27
C GLU A 18 10.32 -9.68 2.67
N GLY A 19 9.88 -8.44 2.94
CA GLY A 19 10.18 -7.75 4.19
C GLY A 19 9.40 -8.31 5.39
N LEU A 20 8.10 -8.57 5.19
CA LEU A 20 7.16 -8.98 6.24
C LEU A 20 6.68 -10.43 6.12
N LEU A 21 7.17 -11.17 5.11
CA LEU A 21 6.87 -12.59 4.90
C LEU A 21 5.37 -12.87 4.72
N LEU A 22 4.65 -11.94 4.07
CA LEU A 22 3.22 -12.08 3.76
C LEU A 22 3.02 -12.65 2.35
N ASP A 23 2.07 -13.56 2.16
CA ASP A 23 1.74 -14.12 0.83
C ASP A 23 0.79 -13.17 0.08
N VAL A 24 1.32 -12.01 -0.31
CA VAL A 24 0.54 -10.95 -0.95
C VAL A 24 0.43 -11.14 -2.47
N LYS A 25 -0.76 -10.88 -3.00
CA LYS A 25 -1.03 -10.82 -4.44
C LYS A 25 -1.50 -9.43 -4.82
N ALA A 26 -0.90 -8.89 -5.87
CA ALA A 26 -1.35 -7.63 -6.46
C ALA A 26 -2.52 -7.89 -7.41
N ARG A 27 -3.60 -7.13 -7.27
CA ARG A 27 -4.80 -7.22 -8.13
C ARG A 27 -5.22 -5.83 -8.61
N LYS A 28 -5.53 -5.72 -9.89
CA LYS A 28 -6.18 -4.51 -10.43
C LYS A 28 -7.66 -4.51 -10.03
N VAL A 29 -8.11 -3.40 -9.48
CA VAL A 29 -9.47 -3.22 -8.97
C VAL A 29 -10.45 -3.04 -10.14
N MET A 30 -11.63 -3.67 -10.06
CA MET A 30 -12.69 -3.48 -11.07
C MET A 30 -13.37 -2.12 -10.91
N GLY A 31 -13.95 -1.59 -11.99
CA GLY A 31 -14.61 -0.28 -11.97
C GLY A 31 -15.68 -0.14 -10.87
N LYS A 32 -16.43 -1.20 -10.57
CA LYS A 32 -17.45 -1.21 -9.51
C LYS A 32 -16.90 -1.17 -8.08
N GLU A 33 -15.62 -1.44 -7.91
CA GLU A 33 -14.90 -1.46 -6.61
C GLU A 33 -14.02 -0.20 -6.44
N LEU A 34 -14.01 0.69 -7.44
CA LEU A 34 -13.30 1.96 -7.36
C LEU A 34 -14.04 2.93 -6.44
N ARG A 35 -13.28 3.66 -5.64
CA ARG A 35 -13.80 4.81 -4.89
C ARG A 35 -14.08 5.93 -5.90
N ASN A 36 -15.03 6.82 -5.58
CA ASN A 36 -15.52 7.86 -6.52
C ASN A 36 -14.45 8.79 -7.12
N TYR A 37 -13.30 8.89 -6.44
CA TYR A 37 -12.18 9.73 -6.86
C TYR A 37 -11.11 8.96 -7.65
N GLU A 38 -11.26 7.65 -7.84
CA GLU A 38 -10.26 6.80 -8.47
C GLU A 38 -10.55 6.62 -9.96
N THR A 39 -9.51 6.81 -10.77
CA THR A 39 -9.51 6.45 -12.19
C THR A 39 -8.99 5.01 -12.39
N GLN A 40 -8.15 4.53 -11.48
CA GLN A 40 -7.66 3.15 -11.42
C GLN A 40 -7.13 2.88 -10.02
N ALA A 41 -7.21 1.64 -9.55
CA ALA A 41 -6.54 1.21 -8.33
C ALA A 41 -5.90 -0.19 -8.49
N ILE A 42 -4.85 -0.43 -7.70
CA ILE A 42 -4.21 -1.72 -7.48
C ILE A 42 -4.26 -1.99 -5.98
N VAL A 43 -4.62 -3.21 -5.59
CA VAL A 43 -4.65 -3.64 -4.19
C VAL A 43 -3.67 -4.79 -3.98
N PHE A 44 -3.07 -4.84 -2.81
CA PHE A 44 -2.32 -5.99 -2.31
C PHE A 44 -3.19 -6.74 -1.33
N GLU A 45 -3.38 -8.04 -1.57
CA GLU A 45 -4.25 -8.89 -0.78
C GLU A 45 -3.46 -10.08 -0.23
N ASP A 46 -3.59 -10.36 1.07
CA ASP A 46 -3.09 -11.59 1.70
C ASP A 46 -4.30 -12.43 2.15
N LYS A 47 -4.41 -13.64 1.58
CA LYS A 47 -5.54 -14.56 1.78
C LYS A 47 -6.91 -13.85 1.64
N GLY A 48 -7.03 -12.96 0.64
CA GLY A 48 -8.25 -12.19 0.35
C GLY A 48 -8.48 -10.95 1.23
N LEU A 49 -7.58 -10.62 2.15
CA LEU A 49 -7.63 -9.39 2.94
C LEU A 49 -6.77 -8.31 2.28
N GLU A 50 -7.38 -7.20 1.86
CA GLU A 50 -6.65 -6.03 1.34
C GLU A 50 -5.77 -5.41 2.44
N VAL A 51 -4.45 -5.44 2.26
CA VAL A 51 -3.46 -4.88 3.19
C VAL A 51 -2.89 -3.55 2.69
N ALA A 52 -2.91 -3.31 1.38
CA ALA A 52 -2.49 -2.03 0.80
C ALA A 52 -3.25 -1.71 -0.48
N ARG A 53 -3.37 -0.42 -0.80
CA ARG A 53 -4.04 0.10 -1.99
C ARG A 53 -3.26 1.26 -2.60
N ILE A 54 -3.10 1.23 -3.91
CA ILE A 54 -2.51 2.30 -4.71
C ILE A 54 -3.59 2.83 -5.65
N SER A 55 -4.01 4.06 -5.43
CA SER A 55 -5.10 4.73 -6.11
C SER A 55 -4.58 5.82 -7.04
N ARG A 56 -4.87 5.71 -8.33
CA ARG A 56 -4.66 6.77 -9.31
C ARG A 56 -5.89 7.67 -9.32
N ILE A 57 -5.70 8.93 -8.93
CA ILE A 57 -6.81 9.90 -8.78
C ILE A 57 -6.93 10.77 -10.02
N GLY A 58 -5.80 11.08 -10.68
CA GLY A 58 -5.79 12.11 -11.71
C GLY A 58 -5.94 13.48 -11.06
N ASP A 59 -6.71 14.36 -11.65
CA ASP A 59 -6.92 15.72 -11.16
C ASP A 59 -8.26 15.91 -10.43
N TYR A 60 -9.05 14.84 -10.25
CA TYR A 60 -10.41 14.90 -9.69
C TYR A 60 -10.49 15.67 -8.37
N ILE A 61 -9.52 15.44 -7.47
CA ILE A 61 -9.43 16.11 -6.16
C ILE A 61 -8.85 17.52 -6.32
N SER A 62 -7.73 17.66 -7.04
CA SER A 62 -7.09 18.95 -7.26
C SER A 62 -8.01 20.01 -7.91
N ARG A 63 -8.89 19.60 -8.83
CA ARG A 63 -9.91 20.49 -9.43
C ARG A 63 -10.92 21.00 -8.41
N ARG A 64 -11.32 20.14 -7.46
CA ARG A 64 -12.29 20.51 -6.41
C ARG A 64 -11.67 21.43 -5.35
N LEU A 65 -10.38 21.27 -5.10
CA LEU A 65 -9.63 22.04 -4.10
C LEU A 65 -8.87 23.22 -4.69
N ASN A 66 -8.98 23.45 -6.00
CA ASN A 66 -8.23 24.47 -6.74
C ASN A 66 -6.70 24.41 -6.53
N ILE A 67 -6.13 23.20 -6.58
CA ILE A 67 -4.69 22.96 -6.43
C ILE A 67 -4.04 22.89 -7.81
N THR A 68 -3.23 23.90 -8.13
CA THR A 68 -2.53 24.02 -9.42
C THR A 68 -1.02 24.08 -9.21
N VAL A 69 -0.27 23.72 -10.25
CA VAL A 69 1.15 24.04 -10.36
C VAL A 69 1.34 25.40 -11.05
N ASP A 70 2.58 25.92 -11.11
CA ASP A 70 2.87 27.25 -11.68
C ASP A 70 2.44 27.41 -13.15
N SER A 71 2.32 26.32 -13.91
CA SER A 71 1.78 26.33 -15.27
C SER A 71 0.26 26.58 -15.36
N GLY A 72 -0.44 26.61 -14.22
CA GLY A 72 -1.90 26.70 -14.15
C GLY A 72 -2.61 25.35 -14.33
N GLU A 73 -1.88 24.27 -14.60
CA GLU A 73 -2.46 22.93 -14.67
C GLU A 73 -2.83 22.39 -13.29
N PHE A 74 -3.92 21.62 -13.22
CA PHE A 74 -4.34 20.96 -11.98
C PHE A 74 -3.41 19.82 -11.60
N LEU A 75 -3.07 19.74 -10.31
CA LEU A 75 -2.14 18.74 -9.81
C LEU A 75 -2.70 17.32 -9.97
N ARG A 76 -1.94 16.48 -10.64
CA ARG A 76 -2.28 15.09 -10.87
C ARG A 76 -1.84 14.21 -9.70
N MET A 77 -2.79 13.63 -8.97
CA MET A 77 -2.58 12.97 -7.68
C MET A 77 -2.59 11.43 -7.74
N VAL A 78 -1.82 10.82 -6.85
CA VAL A 78 -1.81 9.39 -6.51
C VAL A 78 -1.92 9.27 -5.00
N TYR A 79 -2.67 8.30 -4.52
CA TYR A 79 -2.80 7.99 -3.10
C TYR A 79 -2.35 6.54 -2.85
N VAL A 80 -1.59 6.35 -1.79
CA VAL A 80 -1.01 5.07 -1.41
C VAL A 80 -1.33 4.85 0.06
N GLU A 81 -1.98 3.73 0.35
CA GLU A 81 -2.42 3.36 1.69
C GLU A 81 -1.92 1.96 2.03
N THR A 82 -1.35 1.79 3.22
CA THR A 82 -1.04 0.49 3.81
C THR A 82 -1.74 0.43 5.16
N ASN A 83 -2.58 -0.58 5.34
CA ASN A 83 -3.33 -0.77 6.58
C ASN A 83 -2.48 -1.56 7.58
N VAL A 84 -1.85 -0.85 8.52
CA VAL A 84 -0.93 -1.43 9.50
C VAL A 84 -1.62 -2.45 10.40
N ASP A 85 -2.87 -2.22 10.78
CA ASP A 85 -3.63 -3.15 11.63
C ASP A 85 -3.84 -4.50 10.94
N ARG A 86 -4.17 -4.47 9.64
CA ARG A 86 -4.34 -5.69 8.83
C ARG A 86 -3.01 -6.40 8.60
N VAL A 87 -1.94 -5.64 8.36
CA VAL A 87 -0.58 -6.19 8.25
C VAL A 87 -0.19 -6.89 9.56
N LEU A 88 -0.39 -6.23 10.70
CA LEU A 88 -0.12 -6.80 12.02
C LEU A 88 -0.94 -8.07 12.29
N ALA A 89 -2.24 -8.04 11.96
CA ALA A 89 -3.09 -9.21 12.10
C ALA A 89 -2.55 -10.41 11.28
N ARG A 90 -2.12 -10.17 10.03
CA ARG A 90 -1.52 -11.21 9.19
C ARG A 90 -0.16 -11.69 9.70
N THR A 91 0.65 -10.80 10.24
CA THR A 91 1.90 -11.19 10.91
C THR A 91 1.60 -12.11 12.09
N ILE A 92 0.60 -11.79 12.92
CA ILE A 92 0.20 -12.63 14.05
C ILE A 92 -0.34 -13.98 13.57
N ASP A 93 -1.23 -14.01 12.57
CA ASP A 93 -1.73 -15.26 11.97
C ASP A 93 -0.57 -16.17 11.54
N ASN A 94 0.43 -15.60 10.85
CA ASN A 94 1.62 -16.33 10.42
C ASN A 94 2.44 -16.91 11.60
N LEU A 95 2.54 -16.18 12.72
CA LEU A 95 3.22 -16.67 13.92
C LEU A 95 2.45 -17.82 14.58
N LEU A 96 1.12 -17.74 14.61
CA LEU A 96 0.25 -18.81 15.11
C LEU A 96 0.35 -20.06 14.22
N ASP A 97 0.53 -19.88 12.92
CA ASP A 97 0.81 -20.94 11.93
C ASP A 97 2.25 -21.51 12.06
N GLY A 98 3.06 -21.00 13.00
CA GLY A 98 4.42 -21.47 13.27
C GLY A 98 5.50 -20.91 12.33
N LYS A 99 5.22 -19.85 11.58
CA LYS A 99 6.23 -19.16 10.77
C LYS A 99 7.13 -18.29 11.65
N ASP A 100 8.33 -18.00 11.14
CA ASP A 100 9.28 -17.12 11.81
C ASP A 100 8.84 -15.66 11.85
N VAL A 101 9.25 -14.94 12.92
CA VAL A 101 9.14 -13.48 12.98
C VAL A 101 10.03 -12.87 11.89
N PRO A 102 9.49 -11.97 11.04
CA PRO A 102 10.26 -11.26 10.03
C PRO A 102 11.50 -10.57 10.60
N LYS A 103 12.62 -10.66 9.88
CA LYS A 103 13.92 -10.16 10.35
C LYS A 103 13.86 -8.67 10.72
N CYS A 104 13.20 -7.85 9.90
CA CYS A 104 13.06 -6.41 10.13
C CYS A 104 12.35 -6.09 11.46
N LEU A 105 11.31 -6.87 11.82
CA LEU A 105 10.60 -6.72 13.09
C LEU A 105 11.45 -7.20 14.26
N ARG A 106 12.17 -8.32 14.10
CA ARG A 106 13.07 -8.84 15.12
C ARG A 106 14.17 -7.84 15.48
N GLU A 107 14.74 -7.18 14.48
CA GLU A 107 15.74 -6.13 14.64
C GLU A 107 15.16 -4.89 15.31
N ALA A 108 13.97 -4.45 14.90
CA ALA A 108 13.29 -3.30 15.49
C ALA A 108 12.97 -3.49 16.98
N VAL A 109 12.48 -4.68 17.37
CA VAL A 109 12.16 -5.00 18.77
C VAL A 109 13.44 -5.12 19.61
N ARG A 110 14.47 -5.83 19.12
CA ARG A 110 15.74 -5.99 19.86
C ARG A 110 16.50 -4.68 20.07
N GLY A 111 16.37 -3.72 19.16
CA GLY A 111 16.93 -2.38 19.33
C GLY A 111 16.27 -1.59 20.46
N SER A 112 15.05 -1.98 20.87
CA SER A 112 14.28 -1.32 21.93
C SER A 112 14.65 -1.81 23.34
N ASP A 113 15.19 -3.03 23.46
CA ASP A 113 15.59 -3.64 24.74
C ASP A 113 16.97 -3.18 25.24
N LEU A 114 17.67 -2.33 24.46
CA LEU A 114 19.02 -1.83 24.74
C LEU A 114 19.06 -0.35 25.19
N VAL A 115 17.93 0.20 25.66
CA VAL A 115 17.83 1.55 26.24
C VAL A 115 17.58 1.48 27.75
#